data_AF-A0AAW2VN34-F1
#
_entry.id   AF-A0AAW2VN34-F1
#
_cell.length_a   1.000
_cell.length_b   1.000
_cell.length_c   1.000
_cell.angle_alpha   90.00
_cell.angle_beta   90.00
_cell.angle_gamma   90.00
#
_symmetry.space_group_name_H-M   'P 1'
#
loop_
_entity.id
_entity.type
_entity.pdbx_description
1 polymer ?
#
loop_
_entity_poly.entity_id
_entity_poly.type
_entity_poly.pdbx_seq_one_letter_code
_entity_poly.pdbx_strand_id
1 'polypeptide(L)'
;MNKQPIWIANDVWASLQEYWGTDELKKKSMQNKANRLANPAIANTVYRGGSSSMGEHKKKLEAQLGRPPKRMEVFASCYKKKNDGSWSGSRAEDVAETYQKMLEERASQLTPPEEGSSFAASVTPLEEEQLWTEAAGGESGAESLVWGSRH
;
A
#
# COMPACT_ATOMS: atom_id res chain seq x y z
N MET A 1 16.13 24.39 10.17
CA MET A 1 17.16 24.63 11.20
C MET A 1 17.41 23.32 11.92
N ASN A 2 18.64 22.82 11.89
CA ASN A 2 19.03 21.57 12.56
C ASN A 2 19.18 21.86 14.06
N LYS A 3 18.08 21.77 14.80
CA LYS A 3 18.10 21.89 16.26
C LYS A 3 18.56 20.55 16.84
N GLN A 4 19.57 20.60 17.70
CA GLN A 4 20.04 19.44 18.42
C GLN A 4 18.92 18.92 19.35
N PRO A 5 18.60 17.61 19.31
CA PRO A 5 17.70 16.99 20.28
C PRO A 5 18.34 16.91 21.67
N ILE A 6 17.54 17.11 22.73
CA ILE A 6 18.00 17.11 24.14
C ILE A 6 18.68 15.79 24.55
N TRP A 7 18.30 14.68 23.93
CA TRP A 7 18.80 13.35 24.25
C TRP A 7 20.14 12.99 23.56
N ILE A 8 20.64 13.83 22.64
CA ILE A 8 21.93 13.61 21.98
C ILE A 8 22.98 14.50 22.65
N ALA A 9 24.11 13.91 23.05
CA ALA A 9 25.25 14.66 23.57
C ALA A 9 25.87 15.59 22.51
N ASN A 10 26.41 16.73 22.94
CA ASN A 10 26.89 17.79 22.05
C ASN A 10 28.00 17.31 21.09
N ASP A 11 28.93 16.50 21.59
CA ASP A 11 30.03 15.92 20.84
C ASP A 11 29.53 14.97 19.74
N VAL A 12 28.62 14.06 20.09
CA VAL A 12 28.00 13.13 19.13
C VAL A 12 27.20 13.90 18.07
N TRP A 13 26.46 14.94 18.47
CA TRP A 13 25.72 15.77 17.53
C TRP A 13 26.64 16.47 16.54
N ALA A 14 27.75 17.05 17.00
CA ALA A 14 28.74 17.68 16.13
C ALA A 14 29.32 16.69 15.12
N SER A 15 29.70 15.48 15.55
CA SER A 15 30.19 14.42 14.66
C SER A 15 29.14 13.98 13.62
N LEU A 16 27.86 13.88 14.01
CA LEU A 16 26.78 13.56 13.06
C LEU A 16 26.58 14.67 12.03
N GLN A 17 26.67 15.94 12.44
CA GLN A 17 26.57 17.06 11.51
C GLN A 17 27.72 17.09 10.52
N GLU A 18 28.94 16.81 10.95
CA GLU A 18 30.11 16.68 10.07
C GLU A 18 29.93 15.53 9.09
N TYR A 19 29.52 14.35 9.59
CA TYR A 19 29.27 13.17 8.78
C TYR A 19 28.19 13.41 7.72
N TRP A 20 27.00 13.91 8.10
CA TRP A 20 25.93 14.27 7.15
C TRP A 20 26.31 15.41 6.22
N GLY A 21 27.28 16.25 6.62
CA GLY A 21 27.86 17.32 5.83
C GLY A 21 28.82 16.86 4.74
N THR A 22 29.27 15.60 4.76
CA THR A 22 30.14 15.05 3.72
C THR A 22 29.49 15.09 2.34
N ASP A 23 30.29 15.35 1.31
CA ASP A 23 29.80 15.47 -0.07
C ASP A 23 29.18 14.16 -0.58
N GLU A 24 29.70 13.02 -0.12
CA GLU A 24 29.13 11.71 -0.45
C GLU A 24 27.69 11.58 0.03
N LEU A 25 27.40 11.94 1.29
CA LEU A 25 26.04 11.85 1.83
C LEU A 25 25.11 12.91 1.24
N LYS A 26 25.60 14.13 0.99
CA LYS A 26 24.84 15.14 0.27
C LYS A 26 24.43 14.65 -1.11
N LYS A 27 25.37 14.06 -1.87
CA LYS A 27 25.10 13.49 -3.20
C LYS A 27 24.08 12.36 -3.12
N LYS A 28 24.24 11.41 -2.19
CA LYS A 28 23.26 10.32 -1.98
C LYS A 28 21.89 10.87 -1.59
N SER A 29 21.83 11.87 -0.72
CA SER A 29 20.58 12.53 -0.30
C SER A 29 19.87 13.20 -1.48
N MET A 30 20.60 13.95 -2.31
CA MET A 30 20.06 14.56 -3.52
C MET A 30 19.58 13.53 -4.53
N GLN A 31 20.35 12.47 -4.77
CA GLN A 31 19.95 11.37 -5.65
C GLN A 31 18.69 10.68 -5.13
N ASN A 32 18.62 10.37 -3.84
CA ASN A 32 17.45 9.76 -3.23
C ASN A 32 16.22 10.68 -3.31
N LYS A 33 16.42 11.99 -3.17
CA LYS A 33 15.34 12.98 -3.39
C LYS A 33 14.87 12.98 -4.84
N ALA A 34 15.80 12.98 -5.81
CA ALA A 34 15.47 12.90 -7.23
C ALA A 34 14.72 11.60 -7.56
N ASN A 35 15.19 10.45 -7.05
CA ASN A 35 14.54 9.15 -7.23
C ASN A 35 13.11 9.13 -6.68
N ARG A 36 12.87 9.73 -5.50
CA ARG A 36 11.50 9.88 -4.96
C ARG A 36 10.63 10.78 -5.84
N LEU A 37 11.19 11.83 -6.44
CA LEU A 37 10.44 12.74 -7.31
C LEU A 37 10.24 12.22 -8.74
N ALA A 38 11.07 11.27 -9.19
CA ALA A 38 11.03 10.72 -10.53
C ALA A 38 9.73 9.95 -10.82
N ASN A 39 9.12 9.34 -9.79
CA ASN A 39 7.82 8.69 -9.92
C ASN A 39 6.86 9.17 -8.81
N PRO A 40 6.20 10.32 -9.02
CA PRO A 40 5.36 10.94 -8.00
C PRO A 40 4.14 10.06 -7.63
N ALA A 41 3.66 9.22 -8.54
CA ALA A 41 2.54 8.31 -8.25
C ALA A 41 2.91 7.27 -7.18
N ILE A 42 4.11 6.66 -7.30
CA ILE A 42 4.62 5.72 -6.30
C ILE A 42 4.98 6.46 -5.01
N ALA A 43 5.65 7.61 -5.13
CA ALA A 43 6.14 8.37 -3.98
C ALA A 43 5.04 9.00 -3.10
N ASN A 44 3.84 9.22 -3.66
CA ASN A 44 2.71 9.80 -2.95
C ASN A 44 1.78 8.77 -2.29
N THR A 45 2.08 7.47 -2.36
CA THR A 45 1.32 6.50 -1.58
C THR A 45 1.72 6.53 -0.12
N VAL A 46 0.77 6.85 0.75
CA VAL A 46 1.00 6.95 2.18
C VAL A 46 0.22 5.87 2.88
N TYR A 47 0.93 4.92 3.49
CA TYR A 47 0.32 3.95 4.39
C TYR A 47 -0.31 4.67 5.59
N ARG A 48 -1.61 4.46 5.84
CA ARG A 48 -2.37 5.07 6.94
C ARG A 48 -2.87 4.07 7.98
N GLY A 49 -2.51 2.81 7.84
CA GLY A 49 -2.76 1.77 8.83
C GLY A 49 -2.00 1.94 10.16
N GLY A 50 -1.15 2.96 10.28
CA GLY A 50 -0.33 3.20 11.46
C GLY A 50 0.85 2.22 11.57
N SER A 51 1.38 2.01 12.77
CA SER A 51 2.42 1.02 13.04
C SER A 51 1.85 -0.38 13.23
N SER A 52 0.99 -0.81 12.31
CA SER A 52 0.41 -2.15 12.28
C SER A 52 0.56 -2.75 10.90
N SER A 53 0.68 -4.07 10.82
CA SER A 53 0.76 -4.76 9.53
C SER A 53 -0.61 -4.90 8.88
N MET A 54 -0.66 -5.09 7.56
CA MET A 54 -1.91 -5.44 6.86
C MET A 54 -2.54 -6.73 7.40
N GLY A 55 -1.74 -7.69 7.87
CA GLY A 55 -2.23 -8.92 8.50
C GLY A 55 -2.93 -8.66 9.83
N GLU A 56 -2.43 -7.72 10.64
CA GLU A 56 -3.13 -7.28 11.86
C GLU A 56 -4.42 -6.54 11.53
N HIS A 57 -4.42 -5.69 10.50
CA HIS A 57 -5.65 -5.06 10.02
C HIS A 57 -6.67 -6.09 9.54
N LYS A 58 -6.23 -7.14 8.82
CA LYS A 58 -7.08 -8.27 8.42
C LYS A 58 -7.73 -8.93 9.63
N LYS A 59 -6.95 -9.31 10.65
CA LYS A 59 -7.47 -9.94 11.89
C LYS A 59 -8.46 -9.03 12.61
N LYS A 60 -8.17 -7.74 12.72
CA LYS A 60 -9.08 -6.75 13.33
C LYS A 60 -10.39 -6.63 12.55
N LEU A 61 -10.32 -6.58 11.22
CA LEU A 61 -11.50 -6.54 10.36
C LEU A 61 -12.33 -7.82 10.44
N GLU A 62 -11.69 -8.98 10.48
CA GLU A 62 -12.35 -10.28 10.62
C GLU A 62 -13.15 -10.36 11.92
N ALA A 63 -12.56 -9.91 13.03
CA ALA A 63 -13.25 -9.83 14.32
C ALA A 63 -14.43 -8.85 14.32
N GLN A 64 -14.35 -7.76 13.55
CA GLN A 64 -15.43 -6.77 13.44
C GLN A 64 -16.58 -7.24 12.53
N LEU A 65 -16.26 -7.91 11.43
CA LEU A 65 -17.24 -8.35 10.44
C LEU A 65 -17.86 -9.72 10.77
N GLY A 66 -17.21 -10.52 11.62
CA GLY A 66 -17.62 -11.90 11.89
C GLY A 66 -17.44 -12.85 10.70
N ARG A 67 -16.70 -12.40 9.67
CA ARG A 67 -16.38 -13.16 8.46
C ARG A 67 -14.98 -12.81 7.96
N PRO A 68 -14.35 -13.65 7.14
CA PRO A 68 -13.11 -13.29 6.46
C PRO A 68 -13.31 -11.99 5.64
N PRO A 69 -12.48 -10.95 5.85
CA PRO A 69 -12.57 -9.73 5.07
C PRO A 69 -12.01 -9.96 3.67
N LYS A 70 -12.61 -9.29 2.68
CA LYS A 70 -12.11 -9.25 1.31
C LYS A 70 -10.82 -8.45 1.25
N ARG A 71 -10.00 -8.71 0.22
CA ARG A 71 -8.70 -8.06 0.09
C ARG A 71 -8.80 -6.55 -0.04
N MET A 72 -9.80 -6.08 -0.80
CA MET A 72 -10.09 -4.65 -0.94
C MET A 72 -10.54 -3.98 0.37
N GLU A 73 -11.21 -4.69 1.27
CA GLU A 73 -11.63 -4.14 2.56
C GLU A 73 -10.41 -3.87 3.45
N VAL A 74 -9.45 -4.80 3.46
CA VAL A 74 -8.17 -4.65 4.19
C VAL A 74 -7.30 -3.56 3.54
N PHE A 75 -7.26 -3.48 2.21
CA PHE A 75 -6.53 -2.43 1.52
C PHE A 75 -7.13 -1.04 1.80
N ALA A 76 -8.44 -0.90 1.72
CA ALA A 76 -9.15 0.33 2.02
C ALA A 76 -8.89 0.80 3.46
N SER A 77 -8.88 -0.10 4.45
CA SER A 77 -8.60 0.26 5.84
C SER A 77 -7.19 0.82 6.04
N CYS A 78 -6.24 0.41 5.21
CA CYS A 78 -4.84 0.81 5.30
C CYS A 78 -4.52 2.07 4.48
N TYR A 79 -5.23 2.32 3.38
CA TYR A 79 -4.87 3.35 2.40
C TYR A 79 -5.92 4.45 2.21
N LYS A 80 -7.12 4.35 2.81
CA LYS A 80 -8.07 5.47 2.85
C LYS A 80 -7.79 6.41 4.03
N LYS A 81 -8.10 7.69 3.84
CA LYS A 81 -8.03 8.68 4.92
C LYS A 81 -9.30 8.57 5.79
N LYS A 82 -9.14 8.65 7.11
CA LYS A 82 -10.24 8.48 8.07
C LYS A 82 -11.25 9.63 8.09
N ASN A 83 -10.85 10.81 7.64
CA ASN A 83 -11.66 12.02 7.64
C ASN A 83 -12.68 12.05 6.49
N ASP A 84 -12.22 11.78 5.26
CA ASP A 84 -13.01 11.94 4.03
C ASP A 84 -13.22 10.62 3.26
N GLY A 85 -12.56 9.53 3.65
CA GLY A 85 -12.64 8.24 2.96
C GLY A 85 -11.92 8.20 1.61
N SER A 86 -11.22 9.27 1.22
CA SER A 86 -10.47 9.34 -0.03
C SER A 86 -9.21 8.48 0.02
N TRP A 87 -8.69 8.10 -1.15
CA TRP A 87 -7.43 7.40 -1.24
C TRP A 87 -6.25 8.29 -0.80
N SER A 88 -5.26 7.67 -0.17
CA SER A 88 -4.08 8.37 0.38
C SER A 88 -3.14 8.92 -0.70
N GLY A 89 -3.23 8.43 -1.93
CA GLY A 89 -2.44 8.86 -3.09
C GLY A 89 -2.89 8.17 -4.38
N SER A 90 -2.44 8.69 -5.53
CA SER A 90 -2.90 8.24 -6.85
C SER A 90 -2.67 6.76 -7.10
N ARG A 91 -1.52 6.19 -6.70
CA ARG A 91 -1.28 4.76 -6.90
C ARG A 91 -2.21 3.87 -6.08
N ALA A 92 -2.73 4.32 -4.92
CA ALA A 92 -3.73 3.54 -4.19
C ALA A 92 -5.09 3.56 -4.90
N GLU A 93 -5.42 4.67 -5.54
CA GLU A 93 -6.59 4.84 -6.40
C GLU A 93 -6.47 3.99 -7.66
N ASP A 94 -5.35 4.09 -8.39
CA ASP A 94 -5.05 3.30 -9.60
C ASP A 94 -5.19 1.79 -9.35
N VAL A 95 -4.66 1.28 -8.23
CA VAL A 95 -4.76 -0.15 -7.86
C VAL A 95 -6.21 -0.53 -7.57
N ALA A 96 -6.96 0.33 -6.88
CA ALA A 96 -8.37 0.07 -6.57
C ALA A 96 -9.24 0.06 -7.84
N GLU A 97 -9.03 1.02 -8.75
CA GLU A 97 -9.72 1.11 -10.02
C GLU A 97 -9.39 -0.09 -10.93
N THR A 98 -8.10 -0.42 -11.06
CA THR A 98 -7.65 -1.56 -11.87
C THR A 98 -8.25 -2.87 -11.36
N TYR A 99 -8.22 -3.08 -10.04
CA TYR A 99 -8.82 -4.26 -9.42
C TYR A 99 -10.33 -4.34 -9.66
N GLN A 100 -11.03 -3.22 -9.52
CA GLN A 100 -12.47 -3.17 -9.76
C GLN A 100 -12.83 -3.46 -11.22
N LYS A 101 -12.08 -2.88 -12.16
CA LYS A 101 -12.25 -3.14 -13.60
C LYS A 101 -12.03 -4.61 -13.95
N MET A 102 -10.98 -5.23 -13.40
CA MET A 102 -10.71 -6.66 -13.60
C MET A 102 -11.83 -7.54 -13.03
N LEU A 103 -12.43 -7.15 -11.90
CA LEU A 103 -13.60 -7.84 -11.36
C LEU A 103 -14.79 -7.74 -12.31
N GLU A 104 -15.09 -6.56 -12.84
CA GLU A 104 -16.21 -6.29 -13.77
C GLU A 104 -16.06 -7.01 -15.11
N GLU A 105 -14.85 -7.07 -15.66
CA GLU A 105 -14.54 -7.81 -16.89
C GLU A 105 -14.75 -9.31 -16.71
N ARG A 106 -14.27 -9.88 -15.59
CA ARG A 106 -14.45 -11.30 -15.27
C ARG A 106 -15.92 -11.65 -15.02
N ALA A 107 -16.64 -10.73 -14.37
CA ALA A 107 -18.07 -10.79 -14.16
C ALA A 107 -18.84 -10.84 -15.48
N SER A 108 -18.43 -10.03 -16.46
CA SER A 108 -19.08 -9.95 -17.77
C SER A 108 -18.82 -11.18 -18.65
N GLN A 109 -17.75 -11.94 -18.38
CA GLN A 109 -17.44 -13.22 -19.04
C GLN A 109 -18.24 -14.39 -18.46
N LEU A 110 -18.85 -14.22 -17.27
CA LEU A 110 -19.66 -15.22 -16.58
C LEU A 110 -21.14 -14.78 -16.57
N THR A 111 -21.95 -15.13 -17.60
CA THR A 111 -23.40 -15.51 -17.51
C THR A 111 -24.04 -15.72 -18.90
N PRO A 112 -25.08 -16.59 -19.00
CA PRO A 112 -26.47 -16.12 -18.87
C PRO A 112 -27.14 -16.55 -17.55
N PRO A 113 -28.31 -15.97 -17.20
CA PRO A 113 -28.72 -15.69 -15.82
C PRO A 113 -29.39 -16.89 -15.14
N GLU A 114 -28.97 -17.21 -13.92
CA GLU A 114 -29.90 -17.76 -12.92
C GLU A 114 -30.20 -16.67 -11.90
N GLU A 115 -31.48 -16.31 -11.84
CA GLU A 115 -32.01 -15.31 -10.94
C GLU A 115 -31.78 -15.70 -9.49
N GLY A 116 -31.12 -14.82 -8.73
CA GLY A 116 -31.17 -14.86 -7.26
C GLY A 116 -29.84 -15.05 -6.53
N SER A 117 -28.71 -15.26 -7.21
CA SER A 117 -27.42 -15.38 -6.52
C SER A 117 -26.68 -14.05 -6.50
N SER A 118 -26.32 -13.58 -5.29
CA SER A 118 -25.50 -12.40 -5.09
C SER A 118 -24.17 -12.54 -5.86
N PHE A 119 -24.01 -11.70 -6.87
CA PHE A 119 -22.92 -11.68 -7.87
C PHE A 119 -21.50 -11.56 -7.29
N ALA A 120 -21.38 -11.25 -6.00
CA ALA A 120 -20.12 -11.21 -5.27
C ALA A 120 -19.63 -12.59 -4.79
N ALA A 121 -20.36 -13.68 -5.09
CA ALA A 121 -20.13 -15.02 -4.55
C ALA A 121 -19.44 -16.01 -5.52
N SER A 122 -19.14 -15.62 -6.76
CA SER A 122 -18.64 -16.53 -7.80
C SER A 122 -17.13 -16.50 -8.05
N VAL A 123 -16.36 -15.62 -7.40
CA VAL A 123 -14.90 -15.59 -7.50
C VAL A 123 -14.29 -16.35 -6.33
N THR A 124 -13.49 -17.38 -6.61
CA THR A 124 -12.83 -18.16 -5.55
C THR A 124 -11.76 -17.32 -4.85
N PRO A 125 -11.42 -17.61 -3.57
CA PRO A 125 -10.37 -16.88 -2.85
C PRO A 125 -9.01 -16.86 -3.56
N LEU A 126 -8.70 -17.93 -4.31
CA LEU A 126 -7.47 -18.03 -5.11
C LEU A 126 -7.49 -17.08 -6.31
N GLU A 127 -8.64 -16.95 -6.97
CA GLU A 127 -8.82 -16.03 -8.09
C GLU A 127 -8.81 -14.56 -7.63
N GLU A 128 -9.38 -14.27 -6.45
CA GLU A 128 -9.30 -12.95 -5.81
C GLU A 128 -7.83 -12.56 -5.58
N GLU A 129 -7.01 -13.54 -5.17
CA GLU A 129 -5.59 -13.34 -4.93
C GLU A 129 -4.79 -13.07 -6.21
N GLN A 130 -5.07 -13.81 -7.28
CA GLN A 130 -4.43 -13.60 -8.58
C GLN A 130 -4.76 -12.22 -9.15
N LEU A 131 -6.05 -11.86 -9.17
CA LEU A 131 -6.54 -10.58 -9.69
C LEU A 131 -5.91 -9.40 -8.94
N TRP A 132 -5.78 -9.54 -7.63
CA TRP A 132 -5.09 -8.55 -6.82
C TRP A 132 -3.60 -8.42 -7.14
N THR A 133 -2.92 -9.54 -7.32
CA THR A 133 -1.48 -9.53 -7.58
C THR A 133 -1.20 -8.84 -8.91
N GLU A 134 -2.08 -9.01 -9.89
CA GLU A 134 -2.04 -8.32 -11.17
C GLU A 134 -2.30 -6.81 -11.00
N ALA A 135 -3.39 -6.43 -10.33
CA ALA A 135 -3.75 -5.03 -10.11
C ALA A 135 -2.70 -4.26 -9.28
N ALA A 136 -2.13 -4.88 -8.25
CA ALA A 136 -1.15 -4.26 -7.36
C ALA A 136 0.28 -4.31 -7.90
N GLY A 137 0.62 -5.31 -8.73
CA GLY A 137 1.97 -5.60 -9.21
C GLY A 137 2.52 -4.62 -10.24
N GLY A 138 1.68 -4.06 -11.12
CA GLY A 138 2.10 -3.12 -12.17
C GLY A 138 2.95 -3.73 -13.30
N GLU A 139 2.89 -3.12 -14.49
CA GLU A 139 3.72 -3.46 -15.65
C GLU A 139 5.14 -2.90 -15.49
N SER A 140 5.97 -3.53 -14.67
CA SER A 140 7.44 -3.52 -14.77
C SER A 140 8.02 -4.08 -13.49
N GLY A 141 8.42 -5.36 -13.52
CA GLY A 141 9.54 -5.97 -12.76
C GLY A 141 9.78 -5.61 -11.29
N ALA A 142 8.88 -4.89 -10.62
CA ALA A 142 8.95 -4.56 -9.22
C ALA A 142 8.33 -5.74 -8.51
N GLU A 143 9.17 -6.43 -7.74
CA GLU A 143 8.79 -7.55 -6.89
C GLU A 143 7.39 -7.30 -6.31
N SER A 144 6.49 -8.21 -6.66
CA SER A 144 5.16 -8.31 -6.10
C SER A 144 5.20 -7.92 -4.64
N LEU A 145 4.33 -6.99 -4.22
CA LEU A 145 4.00 -6.80 -2.82
C LEU A 145 3.27 -8.07 -2.32
N VAL A 146 4.00 -9.18 -2.22
CA VAL A 146 3.61 -10.39 -1.52
C VAL A 146 3.74 -10.00 -0.06
N TRP A 147 2.64 -9.47 0.46
CA TRP A 147 2.50 -9.11 1.85
C TRP A 147 2.58 -10.37 2.71
N GLY A 148 3.74 -10.58 3.34
CA GLY A 148 3.87 -11.34 4.58
C GLY A 148 3.31 -12.76 4.58
N SER A 149 4.09 -13.69 4.03
CA SER A 149 4.16 -15.04 4.59
C SER A 149 5.63 -15.35 4.86
N ARG A 150 6.08 -15.02 6.07
CA ARG A 150 7.23 -15.70 6.67
C ARG A 150 6.93 -15.84 8.15
N HIS A 151 6.73 -17.10 8.53
CA HIS A 151 6.50 -17.59 9.88
C HIS A 151 7.60 -17.16 10.86
#